data_AF-A0A9W6T840-F1
#
_entry.id   AF-A0A9W6T840-F1
#
_cell.length_a   1.000
_cell.length_b   1.000
_cell.length_c   1.000
_cell.angle_alpha   90.00
_cell.angle_beta   90.00
_cell.angle_gamma   90.00
#
_symmetry.space_group_name_H-M   'P 1'
#
loop_
_entity.id
_entity.type
_entity.pdbx_description
1 polymer ?
#
loop_
_entity_poly.entity_id
_entity_poly.type
_entity_poly.pdbx_seq_one_letter_code
_entity_poly.pdbx_strand_id
1 'polypeptide(L)'
;MHCASMESVYNPYYGMLAKKVCEEHSMRKTFQFNLWDLLKDFEGSEDDDGKLTLDTSSGGVDDEETKLKKVLNLGRLFGFLIGEGSLPLNILRTVNFLTASSDTKLFMEILLITFFDSIGKHSEIKSFGSGLKSKNSIKDMRFDEKLLMERIAKTKEQHLLLKGLQYFLQDSVKSSNLIKGKKQRKRVDWGTDAMCDIIDGIIGTQS
;
A
#
# COMPACT_ATOMS: atom_id res chain seq x y z
N MET A 1 -9.19 -13.89 2.21
CA MET A 1 -9.05 -12.99 1.05
C MET A 1 -10.38 -12.77 0.36
N HIS A 2 -11.08 -13.83 -0.07
CA HIS A 2 -12.37 -13.74 -0.76
C HIS A 2 -13.44 -12.90 -0.04
N CYS A 3 -13.66 -13.13 1.27
CA CYS A 3 -14.62 -12.31 2.02
C CYS A 3 -14.25 -10.82 1.99
N ALA A 4 -12.98 -10.49 2.22
CA ALA A 4 -12.51 -9.11 2.21
C ALA A 4 -12.63 -8.45 0.83
N SER A 5 -12.50 -9.21 -0.28
CA SER A 5 -12.65 -8.66 -1.63
C SER A 5 -14.11 -8.37 -2.01
N MET A 6 -15.06 -9.17 -1.51
CA MET A 6 -16.48 -9.03 -1.85
C MET A 6 -17.23 -7.96 -1.05
N GLU A 7 -16.62 -7.43 0.01
CA GLU A 7 -17.24 -6.36 0.81
C GLU A 7 -17.55 -5.14 -0.06
N SER A 8 -18.74 -4.56 0.12
CA SER A 8 -19.12 -3.31 -0.57
C SER A 8 -18.19 -2.15 -0.20
N VAL A 9 -17.76 -2.11 1.07
CA VAL A 9 -16.81 -1.16 1.61
C VAL A 9 -15.82 -1.93 2.49
N TYR A 10 -14.52 -1.68 2.29
CA TYR A 10 -13.47 -2.30 3.09
C TYR A 10 -13.73 -2.20 4.60
N ASN A 11 -13.86 -3.35 5.25
CA ASN A 11 -14.00 -3.46 6.70
C ASN A 11 -12.62 -3.62 7.37
N PRO A 12 -12.17 -2.66 8.21
CA PRO A 12 -10.87 -2.73 8.89
C PRO A 12 -10.64 -3.97 9.75
N TYR A 13 -11.70 -4.66 10.17
CA TYR A 13 -11.61 -5.93 10.90
C TYR A 13 -10.75 -6.96 10.15
N TYR A 14 -10.86 -7.04 8.81
CA TYR A 14 -10.08 -7.97 8.01
C TYR A 14 -8.58 -7.68 8.06
N GLY A 15 -8.18 -6.42 8.19
CA GLY A 15 -6.78 -6.04 8.41
C GLY A 15 -6.25 -6.59 9.73
N MET A 16 -6.98 -6.38 10.83
CA MET A 16 -6.59 -6.87 12.16
C MET A 16 -6.53 -8.40 12.22
N LEU A 17 -7.53 -9.07 11.62
CA LEU A 17 -7.56 -10.53 11.52
C LEU A 17 -6.37 -11.05 10.70
N ALA A 18 -6.14 -10.49 9.51
CA ALA A 18 -5.03 -10.89 8.66
C ALA A 18 -3.66 -10.64 9.34
N LYS A 19 -3.50 -9.52 10.06
CA LYS A 19 -2.31 -9.25 10.87
C LYS A 19 -2.08 -10.35 11.91
N LYS A 20 -3.13 -10.78 12.61
CA LYS A 20 -3.06 -11.87 13.59
C LYS A 20 -2.69 -13.20 12.93
N VAL A 21 -3.30 -13.52 11.79
CA VAL A 21 -2.99 -14.73 11.01
C VAL A 21 -1.55 -14.72 10.50
N CYS A 22 -1.03 -13.57 10.08
CA CYS A 22 0.35 -13.39 9.67
C CYS A 22 1.38 -13.51 10.82
N GLU A 23 0.98 -13.71 12.08
CA GLU A 23 1.95 -14.10 13.12
C GLU A 23 2.62 -15.43 12.76
N GLU A 24 1.90 -16.34 12.11
CA GLU A 24 2.43 -17.59 11.57
C GLU A 24 3.24 -17.36 10.29
N HIS A 25 4.46 -17.89 10.25
CA HIS A 25 5.37 -17.68 9.12
C HIS A 25 4.87 -18.29 7.80
N SER A 26 4.22 -19.46 7.85
CA SER A 26 3.59 -20.10 6.68
C SER A 26 2.51 -19.19 6.07
N MET A 27 1.75 -18.49 6.91
CA MET A 27 0.69 -17.59 6.51
C MET A 27 1.25 -16.32 5.87
N ARG A 28 2.36 -15.76 6.36
CA ARG A 28 3.04 -14.64 5.66
C ARG A 28 3.39 -15.00 4.21
N LYS A 29 3.96 -16.20 4.00
CA LYS A 29 4.26 -16.70 2.65
C LYS A 29 3.00 -16.88 1.81
N THR A 30 1.93 -17.41 2.41
CA THR A 30 0.63 -17.58 1.72
C THR A 30 0.06 -16.24 1.26
N PHE A 31 0.06 -15.21 2.12
CA PHE A 31 -0.36 -13.86 1.74
C PHE A 31 0.53 -13.24 0.66
N GLN A 32 1.84 -13.48 0.72
CA GLN A 32 2.78 -13.03 -0.31
C GLN A 32 2.49 -13.69 -1.67
N PHE A 33 2.25 -15.01 -1.73
CA PHE A 33 1.88 -15.68 -2.97
C PHE A 33 0.53 -15.20 -3.50
N ASN A 34 -0.46 -15.04 -2.62
CA ASN A 34 -1.76 -14.48 -3.01
C ASN A 34 -1.64 -13.06 -3.60
N LEU A 35 -0.75 -12.23 -3.06
CA LEU A 35 -0.47 -10.90 -3.65
C LEU A 35 0.11 -11.03 -5.05
N TRP A 36 1.09 -11.91 -5.25
CA TRP A 36 1.72 -12.09 -6.55
C TRP A 36 0.77 -12.67 -7.58
N ASP A 37 -0.09 -13.59 -7.19
CA ASP A 37 -1.10 -14.15 -8.10
C ASP A 37 -2.18 -13.11 -8.43
N LEU A 38 -2.56 -12.27 -7.47
CA LEU A 38 -3.44 -11.11 -7.72
C LEU A 38 -2.84 -10.12 -8.72
N LEU A 39 -1.54 -9.81 -8.59
CA LEU A 39 -0.87 -8.90 -9.52
C LEU A 39 -0.81 -9.50 -10.94
N LYS A 40 -0.55 -10.80 -11.08
CA LYS A 40 -0.58 -11.47 -12.40
C LYS A 40 -1.97 -11.44 -13.02
N ASP A 41 -3.02 -11.65 -12.22
CA ASP A 41 -4.43 -11.56 -12.63
C ASP A 41 -4.74 -10.17 -13.23
N PHE A 42 -4.25 -9.10 -12.59
CA PHE A 42 -4.41 -7.73 -13.10
C PHE A 42 -3.61 -7.43 -14.37
N GLU A 43 -2.43 -8.03 -14.56
CA GLU A 43 -1.66 -7.85 -15.79
C GLU A 43 -2.22 -8.67 -16.96
N GLY A 44 -2.73 -9.88 -16.71
CA GLY A 44 -3.29 -10.76 -17.75
C GLY A 44 -4.66 -10.36 -18.27
N SER A 45 -5.37 -9.50 -17.55
CA SER A 45 -6.72 -9.04 -17.93
C SER A 45 -6.77 -8.10 -19.14
N GLU A 46 -5.62 -7.69 -19.69
CA GLU A 46 -5.55 -6.91 -20.94
C GLU A 46 -5.46 -7.79 -22.21
N ASP A 47 -5.10 -9.09 -22.12
CA ASP A 47 -4.79 -9.91 -23.32
C ASP A 47 -5.13 -11.44 -23.29
N ASP A 48 -5.70 -12.04 -22.23
CA ASP A 48 -5.93 -13.52 -22.20
C ASP A 48 -7.38 -13.97 -21.92
N ASP A 49 -7.99 -14.53 -22.96
CA ASP A 49 -9.24 -15.28 -22.95
C ASP A 49 -8.97 -16.72 -22.45
N GLY A 50 -8.80 -16.87 -21.13
CA GLY A 50 -9.04 -18.15 -20.45
C GLY A 50 -7.88 -18.82 -19.72
N LYS A 51 -7.78 -18.57 -18.41
CA LYS A 51 -7.69 -19.63 -17.38
C LYS A 51 -8.09 -19.15 -15.98
N LEU A 52 -9.16 -19.74 -15.44
CA LEU A 52 -9.82 -19.49 -14.15
C LEU A 52 -8.94 -19.72 -12.89
N THR A 53 -9.23 -19.01 -11.78
CA THR A 53 -10.06 -19.50 -10.63
C THR A 53 -10.17 -18.49 -9.46
N LEU A 54 -11.31 -17.82 -9.31
CA LEU A 54 -12.24 -17.93 -8.16
C LEU A 54 -13.54 -17.18 -8.53
N ASP A 55 -14.45 -17.92 -9.16
CA ASP A 55 -15.88 -17.60 -9.36
C ASP A 55 -16.27 -16.14 -9.68
N THR A 56 -16.00 -15.69 -10.91
CA THR A 56 -16.93 -14.77 -11.60
C THR A 56 -16.82 -15.06 -13.10
N SER A 57 -17.77 -15.86 -13.59
CA SER A 57 -17.97 -16.06 -15.03
C SER A 57 -19.09 -15.10 -15.43
N SER A 58 -18.80 -14.05 -16.19
CA SER A 58 -19.69 -13.33 -17.15
C SER A 58 -19.17 -11.90 -17.35
N GLY A 59 -18.55 -11.61 -18.49
CA GLY A 59 -18.10 -10.25 -18.85
C GLY A 59 -19.27 -9.28 -19.00
N GLY A 60 -19.69 -8.67 -17.90
CA GLY A 60 -20.76 -7.68 -17.79
C GLY A 60 -20.41 -6.58 -16.78
N VAL A 61 -21.27 -5.58 -16.66
CA VAL A 61 -21.07 -4.41 -15.75
C VAL A 61 -20.84 -4.83 -14.29
N ASP A 62 -21.49 -5.92 -13.86
CA ASP A 62 -21.33 -6.49 -12.50
C ASP A 62 -19.91 -7.04 -12.25
N ASP A 63 -19.22 -7.49 -13.30
CA ASP A 63 -17.87 -8.06 -13.22
C ASP A 63 -16.82 -6.96 -13.03
N GLU A 64 -16.94 -5.85 -13.77
CA GLU A 64 -16.10 -4.66 -13.59
C GLU A 64 -16.28 -4.01 -12.21
N GLU A 65 -17.51 -3.92 -11.71
CA GLU A 65 -17.76 -3.42 -10.36
C GLU A 65 -17.14 -4.34 -9.29
N THR A 66 -17.23 -5.66 -9.49
CA THR A 66 -16.64 -6.66 -8.60
C THR A 66 -15.12 -6.61 -8.62
N LYS A 67 -14.53 -6.45 -9.81
CA LYS A 67 -13.09 -6.25 -10.01
C LYS A 67 -12.60 -4.98 -9.32
N LEU A 68 -13.30 -3.86 -9.49
CA LEU A 68 -12.97 -2.61 -8.80
C LEU A 68 -13.03 -2.76 -7.27
N LYS A 69 -14.07 -3.41 -6.73
CA LYS A 69 -14.17 -3.69 -5.28
C LYS A 69 -12.98 -4.53 -4.80
N LYS A 70 -12.62 -5.58 -5.55
CA LYS A 70 -11.46 -6.44 -5.26
C LYS A 70 -10.17 -5.62 -5.22
N VAL A 71 -9.91 -4.78 -6.23
CA VAL A 71 -8.75 -3.87 -6.29
C VAL A 71 -8.69 -2.97 -5.07
N LEU A 72 -9.78 -2.26 -4.78
CA LEU A 72 -9.82 -1.27 -3.70
C LEU A 72 -9.73 -1.91 -2.31
N ASN A 73 -10.39 -3.05 -2.08
CA ASN A 73 -10.41 -3.71 -0.78
C ASN A 73 -9.09 -4.42 -0.49
N LEU A 74 -8.55 -5.16 -1.46
CA LEU A 74 -7.29 -5.87 -1.27
C LEU A 74 -6.10 -4.91 -1.24
N GLY A 75 -6.14 -3.80 -1.99
CA GLY A 75 -5.13 -2.75 -1.89
C GLY A 75 -5.04 -2.21 -0.46
N ARG A 76 -6.19 -1.91 0.17
CA ARG A 76 -6.23 -1.47 1.58
C ARG A 76 -5.72 -2.54 2.54
N LEU A 77 -6.11 -3.79 2.33
CA LEU A 77 -5.65 -4.91 3.16
C LEU A 77 -4.13 -5.06 3.13
N PHE A 78 -3.55 -5.14 1.93
CA PHE A 78 -2.10 -5.31 1.79
C PHE A 78 -1.32 -4.07 2.23
N GLY A 79 -1.83 -2.87 1.95
CA GLY A 79 -1.22 -1.63 2.44
C GLY A 79 -1.17 -1.58 3.96
N PHE A 80 -2.25 -2.00 4.63
CA PHE A 80 -2.29 -2.15 6.08
C PHE A 80 -1.28 -3.19 6.59
N LEU A 81 -1.24 -4.39 6.00
CA LEU A 81 -0.32 -5.46 6.43
C LEU A 81 1.15 -5.08 6.27
N ILE A 82 1.50 -4.33 5.22
CA ILE A 82 2.86 -3.82 5.02
C ILE A 82 3.16 -2.70 6.03
N GLY A 83 2.22 -1.76 6.25
CA GLY A 83 2.39 -0.66 7.21
C GLY A 83 2.60 -1.17 8.64
N GLU A 84 1.80 -2.14 9.05
CA GLU A 84 1.89 -2.79 10.36
C GLU A 84 3.08 -3.74 10.50
N GLY A 85 3.83 -4.00 9.43
CA GLY A 85 5.03 -4.86 9.43
C GLY A 85 4.75 -6.36 9.42
N SER A 86 3.49 -6.77 9.21
CA SER A 86 3.11 -8.18 9.03
C SER A 86 3.69 -8.76 7.73
N LEU A 87 3.78 -7.93 6.69
CA LEU A 87 4.42 -8.26 5.42
C LEU A 87 5.54 -7.26 5.11
N PRO A 88 6.67 -7.70 4.54
CA PRO A 88 7.76 -6.79 4.18
C PRO A 88 7.48 -6.06 2.86
N LEU A 89 7.97 -4.83 2.72
CA LEU A 89 7.79 -4.01 1.51
C LEU A 89 8.40 -4.65 0.25
N ASN A 90 9.46 -5.47 0.41
CA ASN A 90 10.18 -6.12 -0.69
C ASN A 90 9.36 -7.15 -1.48
N ILE A 91 8.16 -7.51 -1.03
CA ILE A 91 7.24 -8.33 -1.81
C ILE A 91 6.74 -7.61 -3.07
N LEU A 92 6.81 -6.28 -3.12
CA LEU A 92 6.41 -5.48 -4.28
C LEU A 92 7.42 -5.53 -5.45
N ARG A 93 8.55 -6.23 -5.28
CA ARG A 93 9.62 -6.37 -6.30
C ARG A 93 9.16 -6.93 -7.65
N THR A 94 7.98 -7.53 -7.71
CA THR A 94 7.41 -8.14 -8.92
C THR A 94 6.69 -7.11 -9.79
N VAL A 95 6.46 -5.89 -9.31
CA VAL A 95 5.74 -4.84 -10.04
C VAL A 95 6.69 -4.05 -10.91
N ASN A 96 6.34 -3.89 -12.19
CA ASN A 96 7.00 -2.95 -13.08
C ASN A 96 6.18 -1.65 -13.20
N PHE A 97 6.49 -0.66 -12.36
CA PHE A 97 5.73 0.59 -12.27
C PHE A 97 5.65 1.41 -13.56
N LEU A 98 6.52 1.16 -14.54
CA LEU A 98 6.51 1.88 -15.82
C LEU A 98 5.52 1.28 -16.82
N THR A 99 5.29 -0.03 -16.75
CA THR A 99 4.51 -0.77 -17.75
C THR A 99 3.27 -1.46 -17.18
N ALA A 100 3.07 -1.39 -15.86
CA ALA A 100 1.93 -1.97 -15.17
C ALA A 100 0.58 -1.54 -15.77
N SER A 101 -0.35 -2.49 -15.80
CA SER A 101 -1.74 -2.29 -16.20
C SER A 101 -2.44 -1.21 -15.38
N SER A 102 -3.58 -0.72 -15.88
CA SER A 102 -4.38 0.29 -15.17
C SER A 102 -4.86 -0.19 -13.79
N ASP A 103 -5.25 -1.47 -13.68
CA ASP A 103 -5.67 -2.09 -12.43
C ASP A 103 -4.53 -2.25 -11.43
N THR A 104 -3.35 -2.68 -11.89
CA THR A 104 -2.17 -2.76 -11.04
C THR A 104 -1.79 -1.39 -10.52
N LYS A 105 -1.83 -0.34 -11.36
CA LYS A 105 -1.59 1.04 -10.91
C LYS A 105 -2.60 1.48 -9.85
N LEU A 106 -3.89 1.28 -10.06
CA LEU A 106 -4.93 1.62 -9.09
C LEU A 106 -4.77 0.85 -7.77
N PHE A 107 -4.45 -0.45 -7.86
CA PHE A 107 -4.18 -1.30 -6.70
C PHE A 107 -2.98 -0.77 -5.89
N MET A 108 -1.88 -0.45 -6.57
CA MET A 108 -0.65 0.05 -5.95
C MET A 108 -0.85 1.44 -5.35
N GLU A 109 -1.64 2.30 -5.99
CA GLU A 109 -2.00 3.61 -5.47
C GLU A 109 -2.74 3.47 -4.13
N ILE A 110 -3.80 2.65 -4.06
CA ILE A 110 -4.54 2.41 -2.81
C ILE A 110 -3.69 1.73 -1.75
N LEU A 111 -2.84 0.77 -2.14
CA LEU A 111 -1.92 0.08 -1.24
C LEU A 111 -0.97 1.07 -0.59
N LEU A 112 -0.32 1.92 -1.37
CA LEU A 112 0.67 2.89 -0.87
C LEU A 112 0.00 4.00 -0.04
N ILE A 113 -1.16 4.49 -0.44
CA ILE A 113 -1.96 5.42 0.38
C ILE A 113 -2.26 4.82 1.76
N THR A 114 -2.67 3.56 1.79
CA THR A 114 -3.01 2.87 3.04
C THR A 114 -1.77 2.57 3.88
N PHE A 115 -0.66 2.21 3.24
CA PHE A 115 0.64 2.04 3.86
C PHE A 115 1.10 3.32 4.57
N PHE A 116 1.17 4.47 3.87
CA PHE A 116 1.59 5.73 4.50
C PHE A 116 0.61 6.23 5.55
N ASP A 117 -0.71 5.99 5.37
CA ASP A 117 -1.68 6.33 6.40
C ASP A 117 -1.46 5.52 7.69
N SER A 118 -1.10 4.24 7.59
CA SER A 118 -0.72 3.38 8.72
C SER A 118 0.58 3.87 9.36
N ILE A 119 1.65 4.07 8.58
CA ILE A 119 2.95 4.54 9.09
C ILE A 119 2.81 5.90 9.78
N GLY A 120 2.18 6.87 9.13
CA GLY A 120 2.03 8.22 9.68
C GLY A 120 1.20 8.26 10.97
N LYS A 121 0.28 7.32 11.21
CA LYS A 121 -0.46 7.23 12.48
C LYS A 121 0.46 6.83 13.64
N HIS A 122 1.43 5.96 13.37
CA HIS A 122 2.40 5.47 14.36
C HIS A 122 3.64 6.36 14.49
N SER A 123 3.88 7.20 13.48
CA SER A 123 5.00 8.14 13.45
C SER A 123 4.67 9.54 14.00
N GLU A 124 3.42 9.85 14.35
CA GLU A 124 3.03 11.20 14.79
C GLU A 124 3.73 11.59 16.10
N ILE A 125 4.52 12.67 16.05
CA ILE A 125 5.23 13.22 17.20
C ILE A 125 4.25 14.04 18.02
N LYS A 126 3.96 13.60 19.24
CA LYS A 126 3.16 14.38 20.20
C LYS A 126 3.99 15.56 20.69
N SER A 127 3.49 16.79 20.49
CA SER A 127 4.12 17.98 21.06
C SER A 127 4.02 17.92 22.59
N PHE A 128 5.16 17.78 23.26
CA PHE A 128 5.25 17.83 24.72
C PHE A 128 5.24 19.30 25.15
N GLY A 129 4.33 19.70 26.05
CA GLY A 129 4.27 21.06 26.60
C GLY A 129 3.09 21.93 26.15
N SER A 130 2.21 21.43 25.28
CA SER A 130 0.91 22.07 25.08
C SER A 130 -0.03 21.69 26.22
N GLY A 131 -0.32 22.65 27.10
CA GLY A 131 -1.39 22.52 28.09
C GLY A 131 -2.73 22.06 27.50
N LEU A 132 -3.63 21.67 28.40
CA LEU A 132 -4.90 20.93 28.26
C LEU A 132 -5.90 21.34 27.15
N LYS A 133 -5.58 22.21 26.19
CA LYS A 133 -6.49 22.69 25.13
C LYS A 133 -5.86 22.97 23.75
N SER A 134 -4.65 22.51 23.40
CA SER A 134 -4.27 22.58 21.97
C SER A 134 -4.95 21.47 21.19
N LYS A 135 -5.96 21.83 20.42
CA LYS A 135 -6.32 21.05 19.24
C LYS A 135 -5.04 20.94 18.41
N ASN A 136 -4.42 19.75 18.34
CA ASN A 136 -3.38 19.46 17.35
C ASN A 136 -3.91 19.86 15.97
N SER A 137 -3.54 21.04 15.52
CA SER A 137 -3.88 21.54 14.19
C SER A 137 -3.20 20.62 13.19
N ILE A 138 -3.89 20.33 12.09
CA ILE A 138 -3.31 19.53 11.00
C ILE A 138 -2.00 20.14 10.49
N LYS A 139 -1.84 21.46 10.62
CA LYS A 139 -0.62 22.19 10.23
C LYS A 139 0.59 21.87 11.12
N ASP A 140 0.36 21.51 12.38
CA ASP A 140 1.42 21.28 13.37
C ASP A 140 1.81 19.80 13.48
N MET A 141 1.15 18.91 12.72
CA MET A 141 1.49 17.49 12.67
C MET A 141 2.92 17.32 12.16
N ARG A 142 3.76 16.71 13.00
CA ARG A 142 5.12 16.29 12.68
C ARG A 142 5.23 14.78 12.84
N PHE A 143 6.15 14.19 12.09
CA PHE A 143 6.29 12.73 12.03
C PHE A 143 7.76 12.33 12.15
N ASP A 144 8.02 11.24 12.83
CA ASP A 144 9.35 10.61 12.93
C ASP A 144 9.52 9.54 11.85
N GLU A 145 10.70 9.49 11.26
CA GLU A 145 11.00 8.64 10.08
C GLU A 145 11.45 7.22 10.44
N LYS A 146 11.72 6.92 11.72
CA LYS A 146 12.30 5.62 12.14
C LYS A 146 11.50 4.42 11.66
N LEU A 147 10.17 4.46 11.83
CA LEU A 147 9.31 3.37 11.40
C LEU A 147 9.32 3.20 9.86
N LEU A 148 9.33 4.30 9.11
CA LEU A 148 9.41 4.27 7.66
C LEU A 148 10.75 3.68 7.20
N MET A 149 11.87 4.12 7.79
CA MET A 149 13.19 3.56 7.55
C MET A 149 13.24 2.05 7.85
N GLU A 150 12.62 1.59 8.94
CA GLU A 150 12.52 0.17 9.27
C GLU A 150 11.80 -0.63 8.17
N ARG A 151 10.72 -0.09 7.59
CA ARG A 151 9.97 -0.75 6.51
C ARG A 151 10.77 -0.81 5.20
N ILE A 152 11.56 0.23 4.91
CA ILE A 152 12.40 0.33 3.71
C ILE A 152 13.70 -0.48 3.87
N ALA A 153 14.14 -0.79 5.08
CA ALA A 153 15.43 -1.46 5.31
C ALA A 153 15.58 -2.81 4.55
N LYS A 154 14.48 -3.53 4.30
CA LYS A 154 14.47 -4.80 3.56
C LYS A 154 14.48 -4.66 2.03
N THR A 155 14.41 -3.44 1.51
CA THR A 155 14.42 -3.15 0.07
C THR A 155 15.72 -2.48 -0.40
N LYS A 156 16.71 -2.29 0.49
CA LYS A 156 17.96 -1.56 0.19
C LYS A 156 18.71 -2.06 -1.05
N GLU A 157 18.79 -3.37 -1.23
CA GLU A 157 19.47 -3.98 -2.39
C GLU A 157 18.61 -3.99 -3.67
N GLN A 158 17.33 -3.64 -3.57
CA GLN A 158 16.36 -3.73 -4.67
C GLN A 158 16.21 -2.38 -5.38
N HIS A 159 17.31 -1.89 -5.96
CA HIS A 159 17.39 -0.58 -6.60
C HIS A 159 16.29 -0.31 -7.64
N LEU A 160 15.92 -1.31 -8.45
CA LEU A 160 14.85 -1.17 -9.43
C LEU A 160 13.49 -0.93 -8.76
N LEU A 161 13.21 -1.67 -7.68
CA LEU A 161 12.00 -1.46 -6.87
C LEU A 161 12.00 -0.07 -6.25
N LEU A 162 13.12 0.37 -5.67
CA LEU A 162 13.23 1.69 -5.04
C LEU A 162 12.99 2.82 -6.05
N LYS A 163 13.63 2.77 -7.22
CA LYS A 163 13.42 3.76 -8.29
C LYS A 163 11.99 3.75 -8.82
N GLY A 164 11.41 2.56 -9.03
CA GLY A 164 10.03 2.42 -9.46
C GLY A 164 9.03 2.99 -8.45
N LEU A 165 9.25 2.74 -7.15
CA LEU A 165 8.48 3.35 -6.07
C LEU A 165 8.64 4.87 -6.08
N GLN A 166 9.86 5.40 -6.11
CA GLN A 166 10.10 6.85 -6.11
C GLN A 166 9.35 7.55 -7.24
N TYR A 167 9.42 7.02 -8.46
CA TYR A 167 8.67 7.54 -9.61
C TYR A 167 7.15 7.49 -9.36
N PHE A 168 6.62 6.31 -9.01
CA PHE A 168 5.18 6.11 -8.85
C PHE A 168 4.57 6.93 -7.70
N LEU A 169 5.35 7.16 -6.64
CA LEU A 169 4.93 7.98 -5.50
C LEU A 169 4.69 9.43 -5.89
N GLN A 170 5.60 10.02 -6.66
CA GLN A 170 5.49 11.41 -7.10
C GLN A 170 4.44 11.58 -8.21
N ASP A 171 4.34 10.60 -9.12
CA ASP A 171 3.43 10.66 -10.27
C ASP A 171 1.97 10.40 -9.86
N SER A 172 1.71 9.29 -9.15
CA SER A 172 0.35 8.80 -8.92
C SER A 172 -0.14 9.03 -7.47
N VAL A 173 0.67 8.73 -6.46
CA VAL A 173 0.20 8.72 -5.05
C VAL A 173 0.03 10.12 -4.48
N LYS A 174 0.98 11.02 -4.72
CA LYS A 174 0.99 12.38 -4.14
C LYS A 174 -0.21 13.21 -4.61
N SER A 175 -0.56 13.10 -5.90
CA SER A 175 -1.69 13.80 -6.54
C SER A 175 -3.04 13.06 -6.41
N SER A 176 -3.06 11.87 -5.81
CA SER A 176 -4.22 10.98 -5.77
C SER A 176 -5.51 11.62 -5.24
N ASN A 177 -6.60 11.45 -5.99
CA ASN A 177 -7.95 11.83 -5.56
C ASN A 177 -8.60 10.77 -4.64
N LEU A 178 -7.95 9.63 -4.42
CA LEU A 178 -8.47 8.54 -3.58
C LEU A 178 -8.32 8.82 -2.07
N ILE A 179 -7.63 9.89 -1.70
CA ILE A 179 -7.40 10.30 -0.32
C ILE A 179 -8.57 11.14 0.18
N LYS A 180 -9.32 10.61 1.14
CA LYS A 180 -10.63 11.15 1.54
C LYS A 180 -10.61 12.08 2.76
N GLY A 181 -9.43 12.43 3.30
CA GLY A 181 -9.36 13.28 4.50
C GLY A 181 -8.06 14.06 4.69
N LYS A 182 -8.16 15.26 5.25
CA LYS A 182 -7.03 16.19 5.45
C LYS A 182 -5.89 15.60 6.31
N LYS A 183 -6.22 14.81 7.34
CA LYS A 183 -5.19 14.13 8.17
C LYS A 183 -4.50 13.00 7.40
N GLN A 184 -5.25 12.21 6.63
CA GLN A 184 -4.69 11.16 5.78
C GLN A 184 -3.79 11.78 4.72
N ARG A 185 -4.26 12.84 4.05
CA ARG A 185 -3.50 13.66 3.11
C ARG A 185 -2.15 14.09 3.69
N LYS A 186 -2.16 14.71 4.87
CA LYS A 186 -0.92 15.15 5.53
C LYS A 186 0.06 14.01 5.83
N ARG A 187 -0.45 12.82 6.20
CA ARG A 187 0.37 11.62 6.42
C ARG A 187 0.94 11.05 5.12
N VAL A 188 0.13 11.01 4.07
CA VAL A 188 0.58 10.50 2.76
C VAL A 188 1.60 11.44 2.15
N ASP A 189 1.36 12.75 2.14
CA ASP A 189 2.31 13.73 1.59
C ASP A 189 3.66 13.66 2.31
N TRP A 190 3.65 13.61 3.65
CA TRP A 190 4.87 13.40 4.43
C TRP A 190 5.53 12.07 4.07
N GLY A 191 4.78 10.98 4.03
CA GLY A 191 5.31 9.65 3.77
C GLY A 191 5.91 9.51 2.37
N THR A 192 5.29 10.11 1.35
CA THR A 192 5.82 10.13 -0.02
C THR A 192 7.13 10.89 -0.09
N ASP A 193 7.21 12.07 0.55
CA ASP A 193 8.41 12.92 0.52
C ASP A 193 9.55 12.26 1.30
N ALA A 194 9.29 11.85 2.54
CA ALA A 194 10.29 11.18 3.39
C ALA A 194 10.79 9.86 2.76
N MET A 195 9.92 9.08 2.12
CA MET A 195 10.35 7.86 1.43
C MET A 195 11.26 8.16 0.23
N CYS A 196 10.99 9.22 -0.53
CA CYS A 196 11.86 9.64 -1.64
C CYS A 196 13.24 10.06 -1.11
N ASP A 197 13.29 10.87 -0.05
CA ASP A 197 14.55 11.31 0.57
C ASP A 197 15.38 10.12 1.10
N ILE A 198 14.72 9.15 1.75
CA ILE A 198 15.36 7.91 2.21
C ILE A 198 15.91 7.10 1.02
N ILE A 199 15.14 6.99 -0.07
CA ILE A 199 15.56 6.27 -1.27
C ILE A 199 16.78 6.94 -1.91
N ASP A 200 16.79 8.27 -2.02
CA ASP A 200 17.92 9.03 -2.55
C ASP A 200 19.18 8.83 -1.71
N GLY A 201 19.05 8.80 -0.38
CA GLY A 201 20.15 8.45 0.52
C GLY A 201 20.68 7.02 0.31
N ILE A 202 19.80 6.04 0.07
CA ILE A 202 20.20 4.65 -0.20
C ILE A 202 20.92 4.52 -1.53
N ILE A 203 20.42 5.18 -2.59
CA ILE A 203 20.99 5.09 -3.93
C ILE A 203 22.28 5.93 -4.05
N GLY A 204 22.31 7.12 -3.44
CA GLY A 204 23.44 8.04 -3.51
C GLY A 204 24.68 7.59 -2.71
N THR A 205 24.53 6.73 -1.70
CA THR A 205 25.65 6.20 -0.90
C THR A 205 26.47 5.12 -1.61
N GLN A 206 26.06 4.69 -2.81
CA GLN A 206 26.76 3.68 -3.63
C GLN A 206 27.39 4.25 -4.91
N SER A 207 27.35 5.58 -5.11
CA SER A 207 28.04 6.29 -6.21
C SER A 207 29.37 6.86 -5.73
#